data_AF-A0A2V2C7X1-F1
#
_entry.id   AF-A0A2V2C7X1-F1
#
_cell.length_a   1.000
_cell.length_b   1.000
_cell.length_c   1.000
_cell.angle_alpha   90.00
_cell.angle_beta   90.00
_cell.angle_gamma   90.00
#
_symmetry.space_group_name_H-M   'P 1'
#
loop_
_entity.id
_entity.type
_entity.pdbx_description
1 polymer ?
#
loop_
_entity_poly.entity_id
_entity_poly.type
_entity_poly.pdbx_seq_one_letter_code
_entity_poly.pdbx_strand_id
1 'polypeptide(L)'
;MIYLDNSATTRPNEACVAAMNELLTECWFNPSSVYRPGMDAAHRLKTARAQVAQALGAETERVFFTSGGTEADNWAIFSTAKRLGKRGRHIVTTAVEHHAVLHPMQQLEAQGFEVTYLQPDETGFVSVEALKAALRPDTILVSIMMVNNESGAVMPIADMVRATRRLAPLALFHTDAVQGFLKVPFKAKTLGADLISISGHKVHGPKGVGALYIKPGLPLPAFIHGGGQEGNFRSGTENVPGICGFGAAVAATDAAADIAKMARLRDLAREILPEVPGLVLIGAQEAPHIVNLSLPGVRSQGIINCLQSEGIFVSAGSACSKGHRSHVLEAMKLAPAVIDGSVRVSFSAENEEQDVYALREALIKAKQTLKG
;
A
#
# COMPACT_ATOMS: atom_id res chain seq x y z
N MET A 1 3.29 4.02 25.21
CA MET A 1 3.75 4.15 23.81
C MET A 1 2.53 4.35 22.95
N ILE A 2 2.52 5.41 22.14
CA ILE A 2 1.44 5.72 21.19
C ILE A 2 2.03 5.55 19.78
N TYR A 3 1.56 4.55 19.05
CA TYR A 3 2.08 4.23 17.71
C TYR A 3 1.14 4.75 16.63
N LEU A 4 1.59 5.75 15.89
CA LEU A 4 0.85 6.48 14.85
C LEU A 4 1.59 6.43 13.50
N ASP A 5 2.38 5.38 13.26
CA ASP A 5 3.09 5.13 11.99
C ASP A 5 2.63 3.82 11.31
N ASN A 6 1.34 3.50 11.43
CA ASN A 6 0.74 2.30 10.86
C ASN A 6 0.79 2.24 9.32
N SER A 7 0.97 3.37 8.65
CA SER A 7 1.24 3.43 7.20
C SER A 7 2.66 2.97 6.85
N ALA A 8 3.63 2.97 7.77
CA ALA A 8 4.94 2.35 7.56
C ALA A 8 4.88 0.84 7.80
N THR A 9 4.36 0.41 8.95
CA THR A 9 4.09 -1.00 9.25
C THR A 9 3.08 -1.12 10.39
N THR A 10 2.37 -2.23 10.48
CA THR A 10 1.53 -2.54 11.65
C THR A 10 2.16 -3.62 12.51
N ARG A 11 1.77 -3.69 13.78
CA ARG A 11 2.06 -4.84 14.65
C ARG A 11 1.24 -6.05 14.19
N PRO A 12 1.83 -7.26 14.10
CA PRO A 12 1.06 -8.45 13.81
C PRO A 12 0.01 -8.73 14.90
N ASN A 13 -1.21 -9.10 14.52
CA ASN A 13 -2.25 -9.45 15.48
C ASN A 13 -2.01 -10.85 16.08
N GLU A 14 -2.74 -11.17 17.15
CA GLU A 14 -2.55 -12.43 17.89
C GLU A 14 -2.76 -13.67 17.01
N ALA A 15 -3.78 -13.64 16.15
CA ALA A 15 -4.06 -14.73 15.20
C ALA A 15 -2.89 -14.97 14.24
N CYS A 16 -2.26 -13.91 13.73
CA CYS A 16 -1.06 -13.99 12.91
C CYS A 16 0.09 -14.68 13.67
N VAL A 17 0.38 -14.20 14.89
CA VAL A 17 1.52 -14.70 15.68
C VAL A 17 1.31 -16.17 16.06
N ALA A 18 0.10 -16.54 16.49
CA ALA A 18 -0.24 -17.91 16.85
C ALA A 18 -0.07 -18.86 15.65
N ALA A 19 -0.62 -18.50 14.48
CA ALA A 19 -0.52 -19.30 13.27
C ALA A 19 0.94 -19.48 12.81
N MET A 20 1.74 -18.42 12.87
CA MET A 20 3.17 -18.49 12.53
C MET A 20 3.94 -19.37 13.50
N ASN A 21 3.69 -19.25 14.80
CA ASN A 21 4.38 -20.03 15.81
C ASN A 21 4.14 -21.53 15.60
N GLU A 22 2.88 -21.94 15.45
CA GLU A 22 2.52 -23.34 15.18
C GLU A 22 3.22 -23.89 13.92
N LEU A 23 3.28 -23.11 12.84
CA LEU A 23 3.91 -23.55 11.59
C LEU A 23 5.44 -23.57 11.65
N LEU A 24 6.05 -22.84 12.59
CA LEU A 24 7.50 -22.87 12.82
C LEU A 24 7.90 -24.03 13.74
N THR A 25 7.06 -24.39 14.72
CA THR A 25 7.41 -25.37 15.75
C THR A 25 6.83 -26.75 15.51
N GLU A 26 5.61 -26.84 14.98
CA GLU A 26 4.83 -28.08 14.89
C GLU A 26 4.58 -28.53 13.45
N CYS A 27 4.38 -27.58 12.52
CA CYS A 27 3.98 -27.86 11.13
C CYS A 27 4.94 -27.24 10.06
N TRP A 28 6.26 -27.44 10.23
CA TRP A 28 7.32 -26.82 9.41
C TRP A 28 7.59 -27.50 8.05
N PHE A 29 6.80 -28.50 7.67
CA PHE A 29 7.04 -29.34 6.50
C PHE A 29 6.85 -28.62 5.16
N ASN A 30 7.54 -29.09 4.12
CA ASN A 30 7.41 -28.54 2.77
C ASN A 30 6.07 -28.95 2.13
N PRO A 31 5.23 -27.98 1.68
CA PRO A 31 3.90 -28.26 1.12
C PRO A 31 3.93 -28.99 -0.24
N SER A 32 5.10 -29.07 -0.90
CA SER A 32 5.29 -29.87 -2.11
C SER A 32 5.52 -31.36 -1.82
N SER A 33 5.61 -31.76 -0.55
CA SER A 33 5.87 -33.15 -0.18
C SER A 33 4.60 -34.00 -0.20
N VAL A 34 4.72 -35.25 -0.63
CA VAL A 34 3.59 -36.18 -0.76
C VAL A 34 3.25 -36.96 0.52
N TYR A 35 4.07 -36.84 1.56
CA TYR A 35 3.78 -37.45 2.87
C TYR A 35 2.80 -36.61 3.68
N ARG A 36 2.10 -37.25 4.63
CA ARG A 36 0.96 -36.66 5.35
C ARG A 36 1.24 -35.27 5.94
N PRO A 37 2.31 -35.03 6.73
CA PRO A 37 2.61 -33.69 7.22
C PRO A 37 2.83 -32.60 6.14
N GLY A 38 3.39 -32.97 4.97
CA GLY A 38 3.53 -32.04 3.84
C GLY A 38 2.17 -31.71 3.20
N MET A 39 1.29 -32.71 3.07
CA MET A 39 -0.08 -32.51 2.61
C MET A 39 -0.88 -31.61 3.57
N ASP A 40 -0.67 -31.78 4.88
CA ASP A 40 -1.29 -30.92 5.89
C ASP A 40 -0.80 -29.47 5.75
N ALA A 41 0.51 -29.23 5.55
CA ALA A 41 1.06 -27.91 5.26
C ALA A 41 0.46 -27.29 3.97
N ALA A 42 0.29 -28.08 2.91
CA ALA A 42 -0.36 -27.65 1.68
C ALA A 42 -1.83 -27.25 1.91
N HIS A 43 -2.54 -27.96 2.78
CA HIS A 43 -3.89 -27.61 3.17
C HIS A 43 -3.95 -26.26 3.92
N ARG A 44 -3.03 -26.03 4.88
CA ARG A 44 -2.94 -24.73 5.59
C ARG A 44 -2.68 -23.57 4.64
N LEU A 45 -1.76 -23.76 3.69
CA LEU A 45 -1.48 -22.77 2.64
C LEU A 45 -2.72 -22.47 1.78
N LYS A 46 -3.48 -23.50 1.39
CA LYS A 46 -4.74 -23.30 0.64
C LYS A 46 -5.77 -22.52 1.45
N THR A 47 -5.92 -22.81 2.74
CA THR A 47 -6.80 -22.07 3.65
C THR A 47 -6.39 -20.61 3.76
N ALA A 48 -5.10 -20.32 3.95
CA ALA A 48 -4.58 -18.97 4.00
C ALA A 48 -4.86 -18.19 2.71
N ARG A 49 -4.68 -18.83 1.54
CA ARG A 49 -5.03 -18.25 0.24
C ARG A 49 -6.51 -17.91 0.15
N ALA A 50 -7.38 -18.81 0.61
CA ALA A 50 -8.83 -18.59 0.61
C ALA A 50 -9.23 -17.41 1.50
N GLN A 51 -8.61 -17.25 2.68
CA GLN A 51 -8.86 -16.12 3.58
C GLN A 51 -8.50 -14.79 2.92
N VAL A 52 -7.31 -14.69 2.32
CA VAL A 52 -6.88 -13.48 1.59
C VAL A 52 -7.78 -13.20 0.38
N ALA A 53 -8.13 -14.24 -0.39
CA ALA A 53 -8.99 -14.10 -1.56
C ALA A 53 -10.41 -13.65 -1.20
N GLN A 54 -11.00 -14.20 -0.14
CA GLN A 54 -12.32 -13.81 0.37
C GLN A 54 -12.36 -12.34 0.79
N ALA A 55 -11.36 -11.91 1.56
CA ALA A 55 -11.21 -10.51 1.96
C ALA A 55 -11.12 -9.58 0.74
N LEU A 56 -10.30 -9.96 -0.24
CA LEU A 56 -10.11 -9.21 -1.48
C LEU A 56 -11.34 -9.26 -2.41
N GLY A 57 -12.25 -10.22 -2.24
CA GLY A 57 -13.38 -10.44 -3.15
C GLY A 57 -12.97 -11.05 -4.48
N ALA A 58 -12.06 -12.03 -4.44
CA ALA A 58 -11.50 -12.75 -5.58
C ALA A 58 -11.69 -14.26 -5.44
N GLU A 59 -11.55 -15.02 -6.53
CA GLU A 59 -11.41 -16.48 -6.43
C GLU A 59 -10.05 -16.87 -5.82
N THR A 60 -10.01 -17.96 -5.05
CA THR A 60 -8.81 -18.43 -4.34
C THR A 60 -7.60 -18.60 -5.25
N GLU A 61 -7.80 -19.13 -6.45
CA GLU A 61 -6.75 -19.40 -7.44
C GLU A 61 -6.21 -18.14 -8.14
N ARG A 62 -6.72 -16.95 -7.76
CA ARG A 62 -6.30 -15.66 -8.34
C ARG A 62 -5.42 -14.83 -7.42
N VAL A 63 -5.18 -15.29 -6.20
CA VAL A 63 -4.22 -14.67 -5.27
C VAL A 63 -2.92 -15.44 -5.38
N PHE A 64 -1.81 -14.77 -5.69
CA PHE A 64 -0.48 -15.36 -5.77
C PHE A 64 0.42 -14.73 -4.72
N PHE A 65 1.07 -15.54 -3.87
CA PHE A 65 1.87 -15.01 -2.77
C PHE A 65 3.24 -14.53 -3.24
N THR A 66 3.68 -13.43 -2.66
CA THR A 66 4.97 -12.77 -2.91
C THR A 66 5.69 -12.52 -1.58
N SER A 67 6.92 -12.02 -1.62
CA SER A 67 7.64 -11.58 -0.42
C SER A 67 7.16 -10.24 0.15
N GLY A 68 6.22 -9.55 -0.52
CA GLY A 68 5.68 -8.27 -0.08
C GLY A 68 5.08 -7.46 -1.22
N GLY A 69 4.56 -6.26 -0.91
CA GLY A 69 4.01 -5.33 -1.89
C GLY A 69 5.01 -4.98 -3.00
N THR A 70 6.27 -4.73 -2.66
CA THR A 70 7.31 -4.40 -3.65
C THR A 70 7.46 -5.47 -4.72
N GLU A 71 7.53 -6.75 -4.34
CA GLU A 71 7.62 -7.85 -5.31
C GLU A 71 6.35 -7.94 -6.16
N ALA A 72 5.17 -7.73 -5.56
CA ALA A 72 3.90 -7.74 -6.28
C ALA A 72 3.82 -6.62 -7.34
N ASP A 73 4.21 -5.39 -7.00
CA ASP A 73 4.24 -4.27 -7.95
C ASP A 73 5.21 -4.52 -9.10
N ASN A 74 6.43 -4.98 -8.76
CA ASN A 74 7.45 -5.28 -9.74
C ASN A 74 6.99 -6.39 -10.68
N TRP A 75 6.36 -7.44 -10.15
CA TRP A 75 5.78 -8.51 -10.95
C TRP A 75 4.69 -7.97 -11.88
N ALA A 76 3.73 -7.20 -11.37
CA ALA A 76 2.66 -6.63 -12.18
C ALA A 76 3.19 -5.80 -13.36
N ILE A 77 4.16 -4.93 -13.09
CA ILE A 77 4.74 -4.00 -14.07
C ILE A 77 5.59 -4.74 -15.11
N PHE A 78 6.61 -5.48 -14.66
CA PHE A 78 7.55 -6.12 -15.59
C PHE A 78 6.90 -7.24 -16.40
N SER A 79 6.00 -8.03 -15.80
CA SER A 79 5.30 -9.08 -16.55
C SER A 79 4.31 -8.52 -17.57
N THR A 80 3.69 -7.36 -17.29
CA THR A 80 2.89 -6.65 -18.29
C THR A 80 3.74 -6.14 -19.44
N ALA A 81 4.86 -5.46 -19.14
CA ALA A 81 5.78 -4.94 -20.15
C ALA A 81 6.37 -6.07 -21.02
N LYS A 82 6.76 -7.20 -20.42
CA LYS A 82 7.25 -8.39 -21.13
C LYS A 82 6.17 -9.02 -22.03
N ARG A 83 4.91 -9.03 -21.57
CA ARG A 83 3.78 -9.62 -22.31
C ARG A 83 3.35 -8.75 -23.49
N LEU A 84 3.21 -7.44 -23.28
CA LEU A 84 2.55 -6.52 -24.21
C LEU A 84 3.51 -5.55 -24.90
N GLY A 85 4.77 -5.47 -24.51
CA GLY A 85 5.75 -4.49 -25.01
C GLY A 85 6.02 -4.54 -26.52
N LYS A 86 5.69 -5.65 -27.21
CA LYS A 86 5.74 -5.75 -28.67
C LYS A 86 4.52 -5.11 -29.36
N ARG A 87 3.42 -4.91 -28.64
CA ARG A 87 2.13 -4.36 -29.14
C ARG A 87 2.01 -2.86 -28.87
N GLY A 88 2.80 -2.33 -27.95
CA GLY A 88 2.86 -0.92 -27.60
C GLY A 88 3.95 -0.69 -26.56
N ARG A 89 4.47 0.53 -26.48
CA ARG A 89 5.56 0.88 -25.55
C ARG A 89 5.17 1.97 -24.56
N HIS A 90 3.90 2.37 -24.53
CA HIS A 90 3.41 3.41 -23.66
C HIS A 90 2.83 2.87 -22.35
N ILE A 91 3.19 3.51 -21.24
CA ILE A 91 2.72 3.19 -19.89
C ILE A 91 2.24 4.49 -19.24
N VAL A 92 1.13 4.43 -18.50
CA VAL A 92 0.64 5.55 -17.69
C VAL A 92 0.74 5.19 -16.21
N THR A 93 1.28 6.09 -15.41
CA THR A 93 1.34 5.98 -13.95
C THR A 93 1.20 7.35 -13.30
N THR A 94 1.36 7.48 -11.99
CA THR A 94 1.31 8.78 -11.30
C THR A 94 2.69 9.19 -10.79
N ALA A 95 2.91 10.49 -10.60
CA ALA A 95 4.13 10.99 -9.97
C ALA A 95 4.18 10.72 -8.45
N VAL A 96 3.07 10.27 -7.87
CA VAL A 96 2.92 10.04 -6.41
C VAL A 96 2.95 8.57 -6.02
N GLU A 97 3.31 7.68 -6.95
CA GLU A 97 3.42 6.26 -6.66
C GLU A 97 4.52 5.97 -5.62
N HIS A 98 4.45 4.78 -5.01
CA HIS A 98 5.54 4.26 -4.21
C HIS A 98 6.76 3.97 -5.10
N HIS A 99 7.97 4.00 -4.53
CA HIS A 99 9.21 3.68 -5.25
C HIS A 99 9.23 2.25 -5.83
N ALA A 100 8.43 1.33 -5.27
CA ALA A 100 8.21 0.01 -5.84
C ALA A 100 7.54 0.02 -7.22
N VAL A 101 6.90 1.13 -7.60
CA VAL A 101 6.34 1.36 -8.93
C VAL A 101 7.24 2.32 -9.72
N LEU A 102 7.66 3.46 -9.14
CA LEU A 102 8.46 4.46 -9.85
C LEU A 102 9.79 3.91 -10.39
N HIS A 103 10.53 3.11 -9.61
CA HIS A 103 11.81 2.57 -10.06
C HIS A 103 11.65 1.55 -11.21
N PRO A 104 10.69 0.60 -11.18
CA PRO A 104 10.38 -0.20 -12.36
C PRO A 104 10.02 0.60 -13.60
N MET A 105 9.29 1.71 -13.45
CA MET A 105 8.97 2.59 -14.57
C MET A 105 10.23 3.21 -15.18
N GLN A 106 11.11 3.79 -14.35
CA GLN A 106 12.41 4.31 -14.78
C GLN A 106 13.27 3.26 -15.47
N GLN A 107 13.27 2.03 -14.96
CA GLN A 107 13.99 0.91 -15.58
C GLN A 107 13.40 0.53 -16.95
N LEU A 108 12.09 0.65 -17.13
CA LEU A 108 11.42 0.42 -18.42
C LEU A 108 11.68 1.58 -19.40
N GLU A 109 11.74 2.83 -18.92
CA GLU A 109 12.14 3.99 -19.73
C GLU A 109 13.53 3.79 -20.34
N ALA A 110 14.49 3.30 -19.53
CA ALA A 110 15.83 2.94 -20.00
C ALA A 110 15.83 1.80 -21.05
N GLN A 111 14.74 1.02 -21.15
CA GLN A 111 14.54 -0.01 -22.17
C GLN A 111 13.77 0.51 -23.40
N GLY A 112 13.47 1.81 -23.46
CA GLY A 112 12.77 2.47 -24.55
C GLY A 112 11.25 2.37 -24.48
N PHE A 113 10.69 2.11 -23.29
CA PHE A 113 9.28 2.41 -23.03
C PHE A 113 9.11 3.92 -22.79
N GLU A 114 7.93 4.42 -23.10
CA GLU A 114 7.54 5.80 -22.79
C GLU A 114 6.58 5.77 -21.60
N VAL A 115 6.91 6.48 -20.52
CA VAL A 115 6.08 6.54 -19.32
C VAL A 115 5.51 7.94 -19.15
N THR A 116 4.18 8.04 -19.11
CA THR A 116 3.49 9.26 -18.71
C THR A 116 3.24 9.23 -17.20
N TYR A 117 3.86 10.16 -16.46
CA TYR A 117 3.63 10.37 -15.04
C TYR A 117 2.57 11.47 -14.82
N LEU A 118 1.35 11.04 -14.51
CA LEU A 118 0.24 11.94 -14.17
C LEU A 118 0.60 12.74 -12.92
N GLN A 119 0.48 14.07 -13.02
CA GLN A 119 0.70 14.96 -11.89
C GLN A 119 -0.55 15.02 -11.01
N PRO A 120 -0.42 14.98 -9.68
CA PRO A 120 -1.53 15.20 -8.77
C PRO A 120 -1.91 16.70 -8.73
N ASP A 121 -3.08 16.99 -8.16
CA ASP A 121 -3.40 18.32 -7.65
C ASP A 121 -2.74 18.59 -6.28
N GLU A 122 -3.02 19.74 -5.68
CA GLU A 122 -2.50 20.15 -4.36
C GLU A 122 -2.95 19.25 -3.20
N THR A 123 -3.95 18.40 -3.41
CA THR A 123 -4.44 17.42 -2.42
C THR A 123 -3.81 16.03 -2.59
N GLY A 124 -3.03 15.83 -3.64
CA GLY A 124 -2.43 14.55 -3.98
C GLY A 124 -3.38 13.65 -4.79
N PHE A 125 -4.49 14.18 -5.29
CA PHE A 125 -5.47 13.45 -6.08
C PHE A 125 -5.13 13.51 -7.58
N VAL A 126 -5.38 12.41 -8.30
CA VAL A 126 -5.24 12.33 -9.76
C VAL A 126 -6.60 12.03 -10.36
N SER A 127 -7.07 12.91 -11.24
CA SER A 127 -8.42 12.80 -11.80
C SER A 127 -8.53 11.75 -12.92
N VAL A 128 -9.75 11.23 -13.11
CA VAL A 128 -10.07 10.35 -14.25
C VAL A 128 -9.85 11.08 -15.58
N GLU A 129 -10.07 12.39 -15.65
CA GLU A 129 -9.85 13.19 -16.86
C GLU A 129 -8.36 13.31 -17.21
N ALA A 130 -7.48 13.46 -16.22
CA ALA A 130 -6.03 13.44 -16.44
C ALA A 130 -5.59 12.10 -17.03
N LEU A 131 -6.12 10.98 -16.51
CA LEU A 131 -5.88 9.66 -17.09
C LEU A 131 -6.40 9.58 -18.54
N LYS A 132 -7.65 9.98 -18.81
CA LYS A 132 -8.24 9.93 -20.16
C LYS A 132 -7.41 10.69 -21.18
N ALA A 133 -6.90 11.87 -20.82
CA ALA A 133 -6.06 12.69 -21.68
C ALA A 133 -4.70 12.05 -21.98
N ALA A 134 -4.16 11.24 -21.06
CA ALA A 134 -2.90 10.54 -21.24
C ALA A 134 -3.04 9.21 -22.00
N LEU A 135 -4.24 8.60 -22.04
CA LEU A 135 -4.42 7.31 -22.70
C LEU A 135 -4.22 7.41 -24.21
N ARG A 136 -3.52 6.41 -24.76
CA ARG A 136 -3.21 6.29 -26.19
C ARG A 136 -3.59 4.91 -26.70
N PRO A 137 -3.78 4.74 -28.03
CA PRO A 137 -4.05 3.42 -28.61
C PRO A 137 -2.93 2.38 -28.35
N ASP A 138 -1.69 2.83 -28.16
CA ASP A 138 -0.52 2.01 -27.88
C ASP A 138 -0.20 1.85 -26.37
N THR A 139 -1.05 2.37 -25.48
CA THR A 139 -0.89 2.15 -24.02
C THR A 139 -1.05 0.67 -23.70
N ILE A 140 -0.06 0.10 -22.99
CA ILE A 140 -0.06 -1.31 -22.58
C ILE A 140 -0.30 -1.51 -21.08
N LEU A 141 -0.06 -0.49 -20.26
CA LEU A 141 -0.21 -0.55 -18.81
C LEU A 141 -0.68 0.80 -18.29
N VAL A 142 -1.66 0.76 -17.38
CA VAL A 142 -1.99 1.84 -16.46
C VAL A 142 -1.72 1.30 -15.05
N SER A 143 -0.83 1.95 -14.29
CA SER A 143 -0.49 1.58 -12.92
C SER A 143 -0.74 2.75 -11.99
N ILE A 144 -1.80 2.69 -11.18
CA ILE A 144 -2.21 3.79 -10.29
C ILE A 144 -2.46 3.24 -8.88
N MET A 145 -1.74 3.74 -7.88
CA MET A 145 -1.99 3.40 -6.48
C MET A 145 -3.41 3.75 -6.05
N MET A 146 -4.02 2.91 -5.23
CA MET A 146 -5.38 3.11 -4.74
C MET A 146 -5.47 4.22 -3.69
N VAL A 147 -4.50 4.25 -2.78
CA VAL A 147 -4.43 5.22 -1.69
C VAL A 147 -3.01 5.74 -1.61
N ASN A 148 -2.84 7.06 -1.67
CA ASN A 148 -1.53 7.64 -1.43
C ASN A 148 -1.17 7.57 0.06
N ASN A 149 -0.02 6.97 0.36
CA ASN A 149 0.43 6.73 1.72
C ASN A 149 0.90 7.98 2.47
N GLU A 150 0.93 9.15 1.84
CA GLU A 150 1.35 10.42 2.46
C GLU A 150 0.22 11.43 2.51
N SER A 151 -0.47 11.71 1.39
CA SER A 151 -1.56 12.69 1.32
C SER A 151 -2.90 12.15 1.80
N GLY A 152 -3.06 10.82 1.84
CA GLY A 152 -4.33 10.17 2.12
C GLY A 152 -5.38 10.30 1.01
N ALA A 153 -5.01 10.75 -0.19
CA ALA A 153 -5.92 10.76 -1.35
C ALA A 153 -6.33 9.33 -1.75
N VAL A 154 -7.61 9.15 -2.08
CA VAL A 154 -8.16 7.86 -2.55
C VAL A 154 -8.49 7.98 -4.04
N MET A 155 -7.77 7.25 -4.87
CA MET A 155 -7.94 7.31 -6.32
C MET A 155 -9.25 6.60 -6.74
N PRO A 156 -10.00 7.14 -7.72
CA PRO A 156 -11.25 6.54 -8.20
C PRO A 156 -10.98 5.37 -9.15
N ILE A 157 -10.34 4.32 -8.65
CA ILE A 157 -9.79 3.21 -9.44
C ILE A 157 -10.84 2.55 -10.34
N ALA A 158 -12.07 2.31 -9.85
CA ALA A 158 -13.12 1.70 -10.66
C ALA A 158 -13.46 2.54 -11.90
N ASP A 159 -13.43 3.86 -11.80
CA ASP A 159 -13.76 4.78 -12.88
C ASP A 159 -12.58 4.89 -13.86
N MET A 160 -11.37 4.90 -13.32
CA MET A 160 -10.13 4.84 -14.10
C MET A 160 -10.04 3.54 -14.92
N VAL A 161 -10.38 2.38 -14.33
CA VAL A 161 -10.47 1.09 -15.04
C VAL A 161 -11.47 1.18 -16.19
N ARG A 162 -12.67 1.74 -15.96
CA ARG A 162 -13.69 1.89 -17.02
C ARG A 162 -13.20 2.80 -18.15
N ALA A 163 -12.52 3.89 -17.82
CA ALA A 163 -11.91 4.79 -18.81
C ALA A 163 -10.82 4.09 -19.63
N THR A 164 -9.90 3.37 -18.97
CA THR A 164 -8.82 2.61 -19.62
C THR A 164 -9.37 1.57 -20.58
N ARG A 165 -10.33 0.75 -20.15
CA ARG A 165 -10.93 -0.28 -21.03
C ARG A 165 -11.59 0.31 -22.26
N ARG A 166 -12.19 1.50 -22.15
CA ARG A 166 -12.88 2.18 -23.25
C ARG A 166 -11.92 2.83 -24.23
N LEU A 167 -10.87 3.49 -23.74
CA LEU A 167 -10.00 4.34 -24.57
C LEU A 167 -8.69 3.67 -24.98
N ALA A 168 -8.21 2.70 -24.19
CA ALA A 168 -7.00 1.92 -24.45
C ALA A 168 -7.24 0.44 -24.15
N PRO A 169 -8.05 -0.27 -24.97
CA PRO A 169 -8.47 -1.66 -24.70
C PRO A 169 -7.32 -2.68 -24.69
N LEU A 170 -6.12 -2.30 -25.17
CA LEU A 170 -4.89 -3.08 -25.05
C LEU A 170 -4.34 -3.08 -23.62
N ALA A 171 -4.51 -1.96 -22.90
CA ALA A 171 -3.85 -1.71 -21.64
C ALA A 171 -4.37 -2.62 -20.54
N LEU A 172 -3.44 -3.17 -19.75
CA LEU A 172 -3.78 -3.75 -18.45
C LEU A 172 -3.88 -2.64 -17.40
N PHE A 173 -4.74 -2.83 -16.41
CA PHE A 173 -4.86 -1.94 -15.26
C PHE A 173 -4.30 -2.61 -14.01
N HIS A 174 -3.23 -2.05 -13.47
CA HIS A 174 -2.64 -2.39 -12.18
C HIS A 174 -3.00 -1.33 -11.14
N THR A 175 -3.30 -1.75 -9.91
CA THR A 175 -3.37 -0.83 -8.77
C THR A 175 -2.59 -1.37 -7.58
N ASP A 176 -1.72 -0.51 -7.04
CA ASP A 176 -1.10 -0.75 -5.74
C ASP A 176 -2.15 -0.47 -4.66
N ALA A 177 -2.66 -1.53 -4.03
CA ALA A 177 -3.63 -1.47 -2.94
C ALA A 177 -2.98 -1.74 -1.58
N VAL A 178 -1.66 -1.59 -1.44
CA VAL A 178 -0.93 -1.81 -0.18
C VAL A 178 -1.46 -0.92 0.96
N GLN A 179 -1.89 0.31 0.66
CA GLN A 179 -2.59 1.18 1.62
C GLN A 179 -4.12 1.10 1.58
N GLY A 180 -4.68 0.43 0.58
CA GLY A 180 -6.13 0.33 0.41
C GLY A 180 -6.73 -0.95 1.00
N PHE A 181 -6.02 -2.08 0.92
CA PHE A 181 -6.53 -3.38 1.35
C PHE A 181 -6.90 -3.38 2.83
N LEU A 182 -8.16 -3.73 3.12
CA LEU A 182 -8.80 -3.69 4.45
C LEU A 182 -8.82 -2.30 5.13
N LYS A 183 -8.57 -1.22 4.37
CA LYS A 183 -8.58 0.17 4.86
C LYS A 183 -9.48 1.10 4.06
N VAL A 184 -9.78 0.75 2.81
CA VAL A 184 -10.85 1.35 2.02
C VAL A 184 -11.74 0.23 1.44
N PRO A 185 -13.07 0.43 1.33
CA PRO A 185 -13.95 -0.60 0.82
C PRO A 185 -13.74 -0.86 -0.68
N PHE A 186 -13.34 -2.07 -1.05
CA PHE A 186 -13.39 -2.54 -2.43
C PHE A 186 -13.47 -4.07 -2.51
N LYS A 187 -13.82 -4.58 -3.70
CA LYS A 187 -13.73 -5.99 -4.06
C LYS A 187 -13.09 -6.11 -5.43
N ALA A 188 -12.10 -6.98 -5.61
CA ALA A 188 -11.37 -7.15 -6.87
C ALA A 188 -12.32 -7.36 -8.06
N LYS A 189 -13.34 -8.21 -7.87
CA LYS A 189 -14.34 -8.50 -8.91
C LYS A 189 -15.11 -7.28 -9.40
N THR A 190 -15.46 -6.34 -8.53
CA THR A 190 -16.22 -5.13 -8.89
C THR A 190 -15.32 -3.94 -9.23
N LEU A 191 -14.10 -3.89 -8.68
CA LEU A 191 -13.10 -2.87 -8.98
C LEU A 191 -12.66 -2.93 -10.45
N GLY A 192 -12.54 -4.14 -11.00
CA GLY A 192 -12.25 -4.38 -12.41
C GLY A 192 -10.79 -4.21 -12.81
N ALA A 193 -9.88 -3.93 -11.87
CA ALA A 193 -8.45 -3.96 -12.11
C ALA A 193 -8.00 -5.37 -12.53
N ASP A 194 -6.99 -5.42 -13.39
CA ASP A 194 -6.45 -6.69 -13.89
C ASP A 194 -5.42 -7.30 -12.95
N LEU A 195 -4.73 -6.42 -12.20
CA LEU A 195 -3.66 -6.73 -11.27
C LEU A 195 -3.83 -5.86 -10.01
N ILE A 196 -3.72 -6.46 -8.81
CA ILE A 196 -3.82 -5.73 -7.53
C ILE A 196 -2.73 -6.21 -6.58
N SER A 197 -1.83 -5.30 -6.18
CA SER A 197 -0.78 -5.60 -5.19
C SER A 197 -1.27 -5.35 -3.76
N ILE A 198 -0.98 -6.27 -2.85
CA ILE A 198 -1.26 -6.15 -1.42
C ILE A 198 -0.07 -6.65 -0.58
N SER A 199 0.01 -6.21 0.68
CA SER A 199 1.13 -6.52 1.57
C SER A 199 0.65 -6.88 2.98
N GLY A 200 1.17 -7.97 3.56
CA GLY A 200 0.69 -8.50 4.85
C GLY A 200 0.94 -7.56 6.02
N HIS A 201 2.14 -6.99 6.13
CA HIS A 201 2.54 -6.12 7.25
C HIS A 201 1.85 -4.74 7.29
N LYS A 202 0.95 -4.45 6.35
CA LYS A 202 0.10 -3.26 6.37
C LYS A 202 -1.27 -3.53 6.99
N VAL A 203 -1.62 -4.80 7.21
CA VAL A 203 -2.93 -5.25 7.71
C VAL A 203 -2.75 -6.26 8.85
N HIS A 204 -1.82 -5.95 9.76
CA HIS A 204 -1.51 -6.76 10.94
C HIS A 204 -1.07 -8.21 10.65
N GLY A 205 -0.62 -8.48 9.42
CA GLY A 205 0.12 -9.69 9.06
C GLY A 205 1.62 -9.54 9.27
N PRO A 206 2.42 -10.56 8.94
CA PRO A 206 3.86 -10.50 9.12
C PRO A 206 4.55 -9.72 7.99
N LYS A 207 5.77 -9.26 8.28
CA LYS A 207 6.69 -8.77 7.25
C LYS A 207 7.19 -9.94 6.40
N GLY A 208 7.63 -9.66 5.18
CA GLY A 208 8.19 -10.69 4.28
C GLY A 208 7.15 -11.55 3.56
N VAL A 209 5.89 -11.11 3.51
CA VAL A 209 4.83 -11.70 2.70
C VAL A 209 3.89 -10.64 2.14
N GLY A 210 3.46 -10.83 0.91
CA GLY A 210 2.43 -10.06 0.24
C GLY A 210 1.68 -10.93 -0.75
N ALA A 211 0.86 -10.33 -1.60
CA ALA A 211 0.25 -11.04 -2.70
C ALA A 211 -0.01 -10.13 -3.90
N LEU A 212 -0.04 -10.75 -5.07
CA LEU A 212 -0.54 -10.17 -6.30
C LEU A 212 -1.83 -10.89 -6.69
N TYR A 213 -2.92 -10.15 -6.83
CA TYR A 213 -4.09 -10.65 -7.53
C TYR A 213 -3.89 -10.56 -9.04
N ILE A 214 -4.25 -11.62 -9.76
CA ILE A 214 -4.25 -11.65 -11.22
C ILE A 214 -5.63 -12.06 -11.70
N LYS A 215 -6.27 -11.22 -12.52
CA LYS A 215 -7.62 -11.50 -13.02
C LYS A 215 -7.72 -12.85 -13.74
N PRO A 216 -8.88 -13.52 -13.69
CA PRO A 216 -9.14 -14.70 -14.50
C PRO A 216 -8.86 -14.47 -16.00
N GLY A 217 -8.24 -15.45 -16.65
CA GLY A 217 -7.95 -15.39 -18.09
C GLY A 217 -6.79 -14.45 -18.49
N LEU A 218 -6.01 -13.93 -17.54
CA LEU A 218 -4.81 -13.15 -17.82
C LEU A 218 -3.53 -14.00 -17.61
N PRO A 219 -2.96 -14.60 -18.67
CA PRO A 219 -1.70 -15.30 -18.55
C PRO A 219 -0.54 -14.31 -18.52
N LEU A 220 0.15 -14.18 -17.38
CA LEU A 220 1.41 -13.44 -17.28
C LEU A 220 2.60 -14.38 -17.51
N PRO A 221 3.74 -13.88 -18.03
CA PRO A 221 4.97 -14.65 -17.99
C PRO A 221 5.39 -14.90 -16.53
N ALA A 222 6.08 -16.02 -16.30
CA ALA A 222 6.72 -16.29 -15.02
C ALA A 222 7.67 -15.13 -14.64
N PHE A 223 7.61 -14.74 -13.37
CA PHE A 223 8.39 -13.66 -12.80
C PHE A 223 9.64 -14.19 -12.09
N ILE A 224 9.48 -15.22 -11.26
CA ILE A 224 10.59 -15.97 -10.66
C ILE A 224 10.57 -17.40 -11.20
N HIS A 225 11.61 -17.76 -11.95
CA HIS A 225 11.77 -19.07 -12.56
C HIS A 225 12.36 -20.10 -11.57
N GLY A 226 11.94 -21.37 -11.67
CA GLY A 226 12.39 -22.43 -10.76
C GLY A 226 11.40 -23.60 -10.65
N GLY A 227 11.19 -24.09 -9.43
CA GLY A 227 10.48 -25.34 -9.12
C GLY A 227 8.97 -25.36 -9.31
N GLY A 228 8.37 -24.31 -9.89
CA GLY A 228 6.97 -24.34 -10.32
C GLY A 228 5.92 -23.94 -9.28
N GLN A 229 6.34 -23.42 -8.13
CA GLN A 229 5.43 -22.88 -7.12
C GLN A 229 4.58 -21.71 -7.66
N GLU A 230 3.47 -21.43 -6.97
CA GLU A 230 2.52 -20.38 -7.35
C GLU A 230 2.06 -20.51 -8.83
N GLY A 231 1.80 -21.74 -9.28
CA GLY A 231 1.31 -22.01 -10.63
C GLY A 231 2.35 -21.80 -11.73
N ASN A 232 3.63 -22.05 -11.45
CA ASN A 232 4.79 -21.75 -12.31
C ASN A 232 5.09 -20.26 -12.53
N PHE A 233 4.39 -19.34 -11.85
CA PHE A 233 4.64 -17.91 -12.05
C PHE A 233 5.68 -17.33 -11.09
N ARG A 234 5.77 -17.86 -9.86
CA ARG A 234 6.65 -17.36 -8.80
C ARG A 234 7.23 -18.52 -8.02
N SER A 235 8.39 -19.01 -8.47
CA SER A 235 9.06 -20.18 -7.88
C SER A 235 9.75 -19.88 -6.54
N GLY A 236 10.05 -20.95 -5.81
CA GLY A 236 10.68 -20.95 -4.49
C GLY A 236 9.77 -21.59 -3.46
N THR A 237 10.32 -22.41 -2.57
CA THR A 237 9.57 -23.04 -1.48
C THR A 237 8.76 -21.98 -0.73
N GLU A 238 7.48 -22.27 -0.52
CA GLU A 238 6.52 -21.32 -0.01
C GLU A 238 6.85 -20.94 1.44
N ASN A 239 6.76 -19.65 1.77
CA ASN A 239 6.87 -19.16 3.14
C ASN A 239 5.58 -19.50 3.91
N VAL A 240 5.36 -20.78 4.20
CA VAL A 240 4.11 -21.27 4.82
C VAL A 240 3.78 -20.54 6.12
N PRO A 241 4.73 -20.31 7.06
CA PRO A 241 4.44 -19.51 8.26
C PRO A 241 3.97 -18.10 7.92
N GLY A 242 4.68 -17.37 7.06
CA GLY A 242 4.31 -16.00 6.67
C GLY A 242 2.96 -15.94 5.96
N ILE A 243 2.73 -16.83 5.01
CA ILE A 243 1.48 -16.94 4.24
C ILE A 243 0.28 -17.20 5.15
N CYS A 244 0.40 -18.18 6.05
CA CYS A 244 -0.69 -18.51 6.96
C CYS A 244 -0.88 -17.45 8.05
N GLY A 245 0.20 -16.81 8.51
CA GLY A 245 0.11 -15.64 9.38
C GLY A 245 -0.64 -14.49 8.72
N PHE A 246 -0.37 -14.22 7.43
CA PHE A 246 -1.12 -13.23 6.65
C PHE A 246 -2.60 -13.60 6.50
N GLY A 247 -2.90 -14.84 6.12
CA GLY A 247 -4.29 -15.32 6.03
C GLY A 247 -5.04 -15.22 7.36
N ALA A 248 -4.41 -15.63 8.46
CA ALA A 248 -4.98 -15.54 9.81
C ALA A 248 -5.19 -14.09 10.26
N ALA A 249 -4.24 -13.19 9.96
CA ALA A 249 -4.38 -11.78 10.25
C ALA A 249 -5.63 -11.19 9.59
N VAL A 250 -5.76 -11.45 8.28
CA VAL A 250 -6.88 -11.00 7.45
C VAL A 250 -8.21 -11.58 7.91
N ALA A 251 -8.24 -12.86 8.28
CA ALA A 251 -9.45 -13.53 8.74
C ALA A 251 -9.94 -13.02 10.11
N ALA A 252 -9.04 -12.51 10.95
CA ALA A 252 -9.37 -11.94 12.25
C ALA A 252 -9.81 -10.46 12.17
N THR A 253 -9.67 -9.81 11.01
CA THR A 253 -10.00 -8.39 10.82
C THR A 253 -11.48 -8.19 10.55
N ASP A 254 -12.15 -7.37 11.36
CA ASP A 254 -13.43 -6.75 11.02
C ASP A 254 -13.19 -5.43 10.29
N ALA A 255 -12.97 -5.52 8.98
CA ALA A 255 -12.61 -4.36 8.18
C ALA A 255 -13.68 -3.26 8.21
N ALA A 256 -14.96 -3.58 8.36
CA ALA A 256 -16.00 -2.56 8.39
C ALA A 256 -15.92 -1.74 9.68
N ALA A 257 -15.78 -2.41 10.82
CA ALA A 257 -15.61 -1.77 12.12
C ALA A 257 -14.29 -0.98 12.19
N ASP A 258 -13.19 -1.57 11.71
CA ASP A 258 -11.86 -0.94 11.72
C ASP A 258 -11.81 0.32 10.85
N ILE A 259 -12.39 0.26 9.64
CA ILE A 259 -12.51 1.42 8.75
C ILE A 259 -13.30 2.54 9.42
N ALA A 260 -14.44 2.21 10.04
CA ALA A 260 -15.27 3.20 10.73
C ALA A 260 -14.54 3.82 11.92
N LYS A 261 -13.78 3.02 12.69
CA LYS A 261 -12.97 3.51 13.82
C LYS A 261 -11.86 4.44 13.35
N MET A 262 -11.06 4.02 12.36
CA MET A 262 -9.99 4.84 11.81
C MET A 262 -10.54 6.17 11.26
N ALA A 263 -11.67 6.14 10.54
CA ALA A 263 -12.30 7.36 10.02
C ALA A 263 -12.68 8.34 11.14
N ARG A 264 -13.24 7.85 12.26
CA ARG A 264 -13.55 8.70 13.44
C ARG A 264 -12.29 9.33 14.03
N LEU A 265 -11.20 8.57 14.18
CA LEU A 265 -9.93 9.08 14.71
C LEU A 265 -9.31 10.12 13.78
N ARG A 266 -9.36 9.88 12.47
CA ARG A 266 -8.91 10.84 11.46
C ARG A 266 -9.73 12.11 11.50
N ASP A 267 -11.05 12.02 11.59
CA ASP A 267 -11.92 13.20 11.63
C ASP A 267 -11.73 14.01 12.91
N LEU A 268 -11.57 13.34 14.06
CA LEU A 268 -11.16 13.98 15.32
C LEU A 268 -9.81 14.70 15.17
N ALA A 269 -8.81 14.05 14.57
CA ALA A 269 -7.51 14.65 14.33
C ALA A 269 -7.60 15.87 13.39
N ARG A 270 -8.44 15.81 12.36
CA ARG A 270 -8.69 16.93 11.44
C ARG A 270 -9.38 18.10 12.15
N GLU A 271 -10.19 17.82 13.17
CA GLU A 271 -10.87 18.83 13.97
C GLU A 271 -9.91 19.52 14.95
N ILE A 272 -9.14 18.76 15.73
CA ILE A 272 -8.42 19.32 16.89
C ILE A 272 -6.96 19.68 16.62
N LEU A 273 -6.29 19.05 15.64
CA LEU A 273 -4.89 19.37 15.37
C LEU A 273 -4.67 20.79 14.79
N PRO A 274 -5.61 21.39 14.03
CA PRO A 274 -5.50 22.79 13.62
C PRO A 274 -5.46 23.80 14.78
N GLU A 275 -5.84 23.41 16.01
CA GLU A 275 -5.70 24.25 17.21
C GLU A 275 -4.23 24.47 17.58
N VAL A 276 -3.30 23.62 17.10
CA VAL A 276 -1.86 23.79 17.31
C VAL A 276 -1.36 25.02 16.52
N PRO A 277 -0.75 26.04 17.16
CA PRO A 277 -0.40 27.28 16.49
C PRO A 277 0.57 27.10 15.31
N GLY A 278 0.09 27.48 14.12
CA GLY A 278 0.84 27.41 12.87
C GLY A 278 0.91 26.02 12.24
N LEU A 279 0.11 25.06 12.72
CA LEU A 279 -0.08 23.78 12.07
C LEU A 279 -0.99 23.94 10.84
N VAL A 280 -0.64 23.25 9.76
CA VAL A 280 -1.48 23.12 8.57
C VAL A 280 -1.68 21.65 8.26
N LEU A 281 -2.89 21.30 7.80
CA LEU A 281 -3.15 19.96 7.26
C LEU A 281 -2.78 19.92 5.78
N ILE A 282 -2.30 18.78 5.31
CA ILE A 282 -1.80 18.56 3.95
C ILE A 282 -2.52 17.39 3.32
N GLY A 283 -2.81 17.50 2.02
CA GLY A 283 -3.39 16.43 1.23
C GLY A 283 -4.90 16.29 1.44
N ALA A 284 -5.49 15.36 0.70
CA ALA A 284 -6.92 15.12 0.72
C ALA A 284 -7.41 14.53 2.04
N GLN A 285 -6.59 13.68 2.69
CA GLN A 285 -6.92 12.98 3.93
C GLN A 285 -8.27 12.23 3.86
N GLU A 286 -8.55 11.65 2.70
CA GLU A 286 -9.78 10.89 2.43
C GLU A 286 -9.70 9.46 2.94
N ALA A 287 -8.50 8.88 2.95
CA ALA A 287 -8.24 7.57 3.51
C ALA A 287 -8.56 7.58 5.01
N PRO A 288 -9.32 6.60 5.53
CA PRO A 288 -9.74 6.57 6.93
C PRO A 288 -8.59 6.64 7.93
N HIS A 289 -7.40 6.19 7.55
CA HIS A 289 -6.28 5.98 8.46
C HIS A 289 -5.15 6.98 8.30
N ILE A 290 -5.25 8.01 7.46
CA ILE A 290 -4.12 8.92 7.16
C ILE A 290 -4.49 10.37 7.46
N VAL A 291 -3.65 11.02 8.25
CA VAL A 291 -3.63 12.48 8.46
C VAL A 291 -2.21 12.95 8.21
N ASN A 292 -2.05 14.00 7.41
CA ASN A 292 -0.74 14.60 7.17
C ASN A 292 -0.82 16.06 7.58
N LEU A 293 0.14 16.46 8.41
CA LEU A 293 0.22 17.79 8.96
C LEU A 293 1.60 18.37 8.70
N SER A 294 1.72 19.67 8.79
CA SER A 294 3.01 20.34 8.81
C SER A 294 3.01 21.48 9.80
N LEU A 295 4.18 21.72 10.38
CA LEU A 295 4.50 22.96 11.09
C LEU A 295 5.50 23.72 10.23
N PRO A 296 5.03 24.59 9.31
CA PRO A 296 5.93 25.26 8.38
C PRO A 296 7.04 26.04 9.09
N GLY A 297 8.25 25.92 8.57
CA GLY A 297 9.45 26.54 9.14
C GLY A 297 10.10 25.75 10.28
N VAL A 298 9.51 24.64 10.72
CA VAL A 298 10.14 23.69 11.65
C VAL A 298 10.57 22.46 10.88
N ARG A 299 11.77 21.94 11.08
CA ARG A 299 12.20 20.70 10.40
C ARG A 299 11.51 19.48 11.01
N SER A 300 10.97 18.61 10.16
CA SER A 300 10.24 17.39 10.53
C SER A 300 10.99 16.50 11.53
N GLN A 301 12.31 16.32 11.35
CA GLN A 301 13.13 15.53 12.27
C GLN A 301 13.10 16.06 13.72
N GLY A 302 13.07 17.39 13.90
CA GLY A 302 12.95 18.00 15.21
C GLY A 302 11.59 17.68 15.85
N ILE A 303 10.52 17.79 15.07
CA ILE A 303 9.15 17.46 15.51
C ILE A 303 9.08 16.00 15.93
N ILE A 304 9.58 15.08 15.10
CA ILE A 304 9.60 13.64 15.37
C ILE A 304 10.37 13.34 16.65
N ASN A 305 11.54 13.95 16.85
CA ASN A 305 12.34 13.73 18.06
C ASN A 305 11.58 14.21 19.33
N CYS A 306 10.90 15.36 19.27
CA CYS A 306 10.08 15.84 20.37
C CYS A 306 8.93 14.87 20.67
N LEU A 307 8.17 14.46 19.65
CA LEU A 307 7.06 13.51 19.81
C LEU A 307 7.55 12.15 20.36
N GLN A 308 8.70 11.66 19.87
CA GLN A 308 9.31 10.43 20.37
C GLN A 308 9.68 10.52 21.85
N SER A 309 10.13 11.68 22.32
CA SER A 309 10.44 11.90 23.74
C SER A 309 9.20 11.83 24.65
N GLU A 310 8.02 12.10 24.08
CA GLU A 310 6.71 11.90 24.73
C GLU A 310 6.16 10.48 24.51
N GLY A 311 6.94 9.58 23.88
CA GLY A 311 6.52 8.21 23.58
C GLY A 311 5.53 8.08 22.43
N ILE A 312 5.46 9.08 21.53
CA ILE A 312 4.60 9.12 20.34
C ILE A 312 5.44 8.91 19.08
N PHE A 313 5.08 7.92 18.27
CA PHE A 313 5.84 7.51 17.09
C PHE A 313 5.06 7.81 15.80
N VAL A 314 5.64 8.68 14.97
CA VAL A 314 5.08 9.17 13.69
C VAL A 314 6.20 9.18 12.63
N SER A 315 5.89 9.55 11.38
CA SER A 315 6.87 9.58 10.28
C SER A 315 6.93 10.92 9.55
N ALA A 316 8.04 11.23 8.89
CA ALA A 316 8.22 12.46 8.09
C ALA A 316 7.65 12.38 6.67
N GLY A 317 7.07 11.24 6.28
CA GLY A 317 6.74 10.89 4.89
C GLY A 317 7.04 9.42 4.62
N SER A 318 7.25 9.01 3.37
CA SER A 318 7.72 7.65 3.08
C SER A 318 9.06 7.38 3.79
N ALA A 319 9.08 6.40 4.69
CA ALA A 319 10.23 6.03 5.54
C ALA A 319 11.53 5.67 4.76
N CYS A 320 11.47 5.64 3.42
CA CYS A 320 12.57 5.32 2.53
C CYS A 320 13.41 6.54 2.11
N SER A 321 12.99 7.79 2.35
CA SER A 321 13.75 8.99 1.97
C SER A 321 14.68 9.44 3.10
N LYS A 322 15.85 8.81 3.23
CA LYS A 322 16.93 9.33 4.09
C LYS A 322 17.39 10.70 3.56
N GLY A 323 16.93 11.79 4.19
CA GLY A 323 17.47 13.14 4.01
C GLY A 323 17.00 13.92 2.77
N HIS A 324 16.06 13.39 2.00
CA HIS A 324 15.47 14.07 0.84
C HIS A 324 14.00 14.45 1.11
N ARG A 325 13.52 15.51 0.44
CA ARG A 325 12.11 15.88 0.45
C ARG A 325 11.24 14.76 -0.11
N SER A 326 10.00 14.71 0.32
CA SER A 326 9.02 13.77 -0.20
C SER A 326 8.71 14.10 -1.66
N HIS A 327 8.96 13.16 -2.57
CA HIS A 327 8.63 13.30 -3.99
C HIS A 327 7.11 13.47 -4.19
N VAL A 328 6.29 12.91 -3.29
CA VAL A 328 4.83 13.08 -3.30
C VAL A 328 4.47 14.54 -3.05
N LEU A 329 5.00 15.14 -1.99
CA LEU A 329 4.69 16.53 -1.63
C LEU A 329 5.28 17.54 -2.63
N GLU A 330 6.42 17.19 -3.25
CA GLU A 330 6.97 17.96 -4.37
C GLU A 330 6.09 17.86 -5.63
N ALA A 331 5.57 16.69 -5.97
CA ALA A 331 4.63 16.50 -7.08
C ALA A 331 3.31 17.26 -6.86
N MET A 332 2.87 17.39 -5.60
CA MET A 332 1.74 18.25 -5.19
C MET A 332 2.07 19.76 -5.24
N LYS A 333 3.31 20.12 -5.57
CA LYS A 333 3.79 21.51 -5.68
C LYS A 333 3.63 22.32 -4.39
N LEU A 334 3.74 21.66 -3.24
CA LEU A 334 3.67 22.34 -1.95
C LEU A 334 4.91 23.21 -1.72
N ALA A 335 4.75 24.28 -0.93
CA ALA A 335 5.85 25.17 -0.61
C ALA A 335 6.96 24.43 0.17
N PRO A 336 8.25 24.69 -0.11
CA PRO A 336 9.38 24.07 0.59
C PRO A 336 9.26 24.02 2.12
N ALA A 337 8.84 25.13 2.74
CA ALA A 337 8.68 25.21 4.20
C ALA A 337 7.58 24.27 4.75
N VAL A 338 6.55 23.98 3.94
CA VAL A 338 5.48 23.03 4.29
C VAL A 338 6.00 21.60 4.19
N ILE A 339 6.74 21.28 3.12
CA ILE A 339 7.36 19.97 2.91
C ILE A 339 8.35 19.66 4.03
N ASP A 340 9.23 20.59 4.35
CA ASP A 340 10.30 20.40 5.33
C ASP A 340 9.77 20.18 6.76
N GLY A 341 8.55 20.65 7.05
CA GLY A 341 7.88 20.49 8.33
C GLY A 341 6.79 19.42 8.38
N SER A 342 6.64 18.61 7.32
CA SER A 342 5.60 17.59 7.24
C SER A 342 5.83 16.41 8.19
N VAL A 343 4.74 15.96 8.80
CA VAL A 343 4.65 14.76 9.63
C VAL A 343 3.37 14.02 9.25
N ARG A 344 3.50 12.73 8.96
CA ARG A 344 2.38 11.83 8.72
C ARG A 344 2.01 11.09 10.00
N VAL A 345 0.72 11.16 10.31
CA VAL A 345 0.03 10.38 11.32
C VAL A 345 -0.79 9.31 10.62
N SER A 346 -0.72 8.08 11.11
CA SER A 346 -1.47 6.97 10.54
C SER A 346 -2.01 6.00 11.59
N PHE A 347 -3.31 5.79 11.54
CA PHE A 347 -4.08 5.05 12.52
C PHE A 347 -4.23 3.57 12.15
N SER A 348 -4.57 2.76 13.14
CA SER A 348 -5.08 1.39 12.99
C SER A 348 -6.26 1.15 13.93
N ALA A 349 -6.79 -0.07 13.93
CA ALA A 349 -7.83 -0.49 14.86
C ALA A 349 -7.40 -0.43 16.34
N GLU A 350 -6.09 -0.47 16.61
CA GLU A 350 -5.52 -0.46 17.96
C GLU A 350 -5.42 0.95 18.58
N ASN A 351 -5.61 2.02 17.79
CA ASN A 351 -5.54 3.39 18.29
C ASN A 351 -6.84 3.84 18.96
N GLU A 352 -6.75 4.81 19.87
CA GLU A 352 -7.90 5.38 20.59
C GLU A 352 -7.93 6.91 20.49
N GLU A 353 -9.07 7.53 20.84
CA GLU A 353 -9.21 9.00 20.81
C GLU A 353 -8.18 9.71 21.71
N GLN A 354 -7.83 9.09 22.84
CA GLN A 354 -6.79 9.58 23.75
C GLN A 354 -5.42 9.71 23.07
N ASP A 355 -5.12 8.87 22.08
CA ASP A 355 -3.88 8.98 21.29
C ASP A 355 -3.86 10.29 20.49
N VAL A 356 -5.01 10.72 19.96
CA VAL A 356 -5.15 11.95 19.18
C VAL A 356 -5.00 13.18 20.07
N TYR A 357 -5.63 13.17 21.25
CA TYR A 357 -5.48 14.24 22.24
C TYR A 357 -4.02 14.34 22.73
N ALA A 358 -3.38 13.21 23.04
CA ALA A 358 -1.97 13.19 23.45
C ALA A 358 -1.05 13.71 22.34
N LEU A 359 -1.32 13.35 21.07
CA LEU A 359 -0.60 13.89 19.92
C LEU A 359 -0.74 15.41 19.82
N ARG A 360 -1.94 15.97 20.02
CA ARG A 360 -2.15 17.43 20.00
C ARG A 360 -1.30 18.12 21.06
N GLU A 361 -1.37 17.66 22.31
CA GLU A 361 -0.60 18.26 23.42
C GLU A 361 0.92 18.18 23.16
N ALA A 362 1.39 17.04 22.67
CA ALA A 362 2.80 16.86 22.32
C ALA A 362 3.25 17.76 21.16
N LEU A 363 2.38 18.01 20.17
CA LEU A 363 2.66 18.95 19.08
C LEU A 363 2.70 20.42 19.57
N ILE A 364 1.83 20.81 20.51
CA ILE A 364 1.89 22.13 21.15
C ILE A 364 3.23 22.30 21.86
N LYS A 365 3.64 21.30 22.66
CA LYS A 365 4.93 21.29 23.34
C LYS A 365 6.09 21.36 22.36
N ALA A 366 6.09 20.53 21.31
CA ALA A 366 7.10 20.54 20.27
C ALA A 366 7.23 21.92 19.60
N LYS A 367 6.10 22.59 19.31
CA LYS A 367 6.10 23.94 18.74
C LYS A 367 6.68 24.99 19.70
N GLN A 368 6.52 24.84 21.00
CA GLN A 368 7.13 25.73 22.01
C GLN A 368 8.63 25.45 22.16
N THR A 369 9.05 24.19 22.15
CA THR A 369 10.46 23.80 22.32
C THR A 369 11.32 24.10 21.10
N LEU A 370 10.78 23.88 19.89
CA LEU A 370 11.52 24.08 18.63
C LEU A 370 11.50 25.53 18.16
N LYS A 371 10.77 26.41 18.85
CA LYS A 371 10.95 27.86 18.75
C LYS A 371 12.22 28.24 19.52
N GLY A 372 13.35 28.13 18.83
CA GLY A 372 14.58 28.89 19.09
C GLY A 372 14.66 30.05 18.12
#